data_AF-A0AA42YPH3-F1
#
_entry.id   AF-A0AA42YPH3-F1
#
_cell.length_a   1.000
_cell.length_b   1.000
_cell.length_c   1.000
_cell.angle_alpha   90.00
_cell.angle_beta   90.00
_cell.angle_gamma   90.00
#
_symmetry.space_group_name_H-M   'P 1'
#
loop_
_entity.id
_entity.type
_entity.pdbx_description
1 polymer ?
#
loop_
_entity_poly.entity_id
_entity_poly.type
_entity_poly.pdbx_seq_one_letter_code
_entity_poly.pdbx_strand_id
1 'polypeptide(L)'
;MISRLCNNTLCKNFLVLVCVAVIAGCAGLEKQSKSAEVSEIRPGILAGYLQPEMLPNSLALIPPPPAEGSAALALDEDVSRKSLSLRGTPRWELAIEDANLMFPEAANTFSCALGIPVTEQDTPRLYMLLRRTLADAGLSTYTAKNKYQRKRPFMKNNEPTCTPDEEAHLMKDGSYPSGHTAIGWAWALILTEIAPERADAILARGRAFGESRNICNVHWHSDVVEGRFMGAAAVARLHADSVFQAELEAAKAEYTTSRAKGLRLTRDCQTEANTLSVHLQSFNGEADILQSWQGDFPVAQLQLMPVNQREQGIGFIDDPETFAAVWKTFKPGEAVPEIDFKTSLVLFARNTHFFNRIRIGKVNVTNGVAELLAMETMSAMPIEDKVAMSMVVVARQGITGIQSGDKIIQINKSG
;
A
#
# COMPACT_ATOMS: atom_id res chain seq x y z
N MET A 1 -86.02 -37.92 27.41
CA MET A 1 -86.49 -36.60 26.93
C MET A 1 -85.23 -35.79 26.63
N ILE A 2 -84.83 -35.43 25.41
CA ILE A 2 -85.50 -35.25 24.12
C ILE A 2 -84.52 -35.75 23.04
N SER A 3 -85.06 -36.45 22.03
CA SER A 3 -84.33 -36.90 20.85
C SER A 3 -84.27 -35.81 19.79
N ARG A 4 -83.30 -35.97 18.87
CA ARG A 4 -83.34 -35.56 17.44
C ARG A 4 -83.16 -34.07 17.14
N LEU A 5 -82.06 -33.81 16.41
CA LEU A 5 -81.95 -33.07 15.14
C LEU A 5 -80.64 -32.28 15.12
N CYS A 6 -79.58 -32.87 14.56
CA CYS A 6 -78.63 -32.04 13.82
C CYS A 6 -78.07 -32.84 12.66
N ASN A 7 -78.30 -32.28 11.48
CA ASN A 7 -78.23 -32.91 10.19
C ASN A 7 -76.76 -33.14 9.76
N ASN A 8 -76.51 -34.28 9.14
CA ASN A 8 -75.19 -34.89 8.95
C ASN A 8 -74.39 -34.29 7.77
N THR A 9 -74.60 -33.01 7.46
CA THR A 9 -74.04 -32.33 6.28
C THR A 9 -73.20 -31.10 6.61
N LEU A 10 -73.38 -30.48 7.80
CA LEU A 10 -72.60 -29.30 8.19
C LEU A 10 -71.23 -29.64 8.83
N CYS A 11 -71.10 -30.76 9.55
CA CYS A 11 -69.83 -31.14 10.18
C CYS A 11 -68.75 -31.60 9.18
N LYS A 12 -69.12 -32.09 8.00
CA LYS A 12 -68.14 -32.49 6.97
C LYS A 12 -67.52 -31.30 6.24
N ASN A 13 -68.23 -30.16 6.14
CA ASN A 13 -67.72 -28.98 5.45
C ASN A 13 -66.80 -28.11 6.32
N PHE A 14 -66.93 -28.19 7.66
CA PHE A 14 -66.05 -27.44 8.56
C PHE A 14 -64.67 -28.08 8.73
N LEU A 15 -64.57 -29.42 8.63
CA LEU A 15 -63.29 -30.13 8.73
C LEU A 15 -62.44 -29.99 7.45
N VAL A 16 -63.08 -29.77 6.29
CA VAL A 16 -62.38 -29.55 5.01
C VAL A 16 -61.80 -28.13 4.91
N LEU A 17 -62.46 -27.12 5.48
CA LEU A 17 -61.94 -25.74 5.46
C LEU A 17 -60.70 -25.54 6.37
N VAL A 18 -60.59 -26.27 7.47
CA VAL A 18 -59.42 -26.17 8.37
C VAL A 18 -58.18 -26.87 7.79
N CYS A 19 -58.35 -27.97 7.03
CA CYS A 19 -57.22 -28.60 6.34
C CYS A 19 -56.72 -27.80 5.13
N VAL A 20 -57.58 -27.02 4.45
CA VAL A 20 -57.14 -26.17 3.32
C VAL A 20 -56.37 -24.92 3.81
N ALA A 21 -56.68 -24.40 5.01
CA ALA A 21 -55.96 -23.28 5.59
C ALA A 21 -54.54 -23.64 6.08
N VAL A 22 -54.27 -24.90 6.44
CA VAL A 22 -52.94 -25.37 6.86
C VAL A 22 -52.03 -25.67 5.66
N ILE A 23 -52.60 -26.06 4.51
CA ILE A 23 -51.80 -26.35 3.30
C ILE A 23 -51.47 -25.06 2.51
N ALA A 24 -52.32 -24.02 2.62
CA ALA A 24 -52.04 -22.70 2.02
C ALA A 24 -50.91 -21.92 2.74
N GLY A 25 -50.58 -22.27 4.00
CA GLY A 25 -49.48 -21.67 4.76
C GLY A 25 -48.09 -22.19 4.37
N CYS A 26 -48.00 -23.38 3.77
CA CYS A 26 -46.70 -23.98 3.38
C CYS A 26 -46.26 -23.60 1.96
N ALA A 27 -47.17 -23.21 1.07
CA ALA A 27 -46.83 -22.76 -0.28
C ALA A 27 -46.22 -21.35 -0.33
N GLY A 28 -46.29 -20.58 0.77
CA GLY A 28 -45.65 -19.27 0.91
C GLY A 28 -44.19 -19.30 1.37
N LEU A 29 -43.71 -20.46 1.85
CA LEU A 29 -42.35 -20.61 2.40
C LEU A 29 -41.33 -21.15 1.38
N GLU A 30 -41.78 -21.75 0.27
CA GLU A 30 -40.88 -22.23 -0.81
C GLU A 30 -40.55 -21.17 -1.86
N LYS A 31 -41.16 -19.97 -1.79
CA LYS A 31 -40.89 -18.87 -2.71
C LYS A 31 -39.83 -17.89 -2.21
N GLN A 32 -39.02 -18.30 -1.24
CA GLN A 32 -37.86 -17.55 -0.78
C GLN A 32 -36.58 -18.23 -1.26
N SER A 33 -35.75 -17.45 -1.96
CA SER A 33 -34.40 -17.80 -2.42
C SER A 33 -34.25 -18.46 -3.81
N LYS A 34 -34.81 -17.83 -4.85
CA LYS A 34 -33.95 -17.50 -6.00
C LYS A 34 -33.62 -16.03 -5.86
N SER A 35 -32.37 -15.71 -5.50
CA SER A 35 -31.84 -14.35 -5.67
C SER A 35 -32.23 -13.90 -7.07
N ALA A 36 -32.86 -12.72 -7.20
CA ALA A 36 -32.98 -12.11 -8.52
C ALA A 36 -31.57 -12.05 -9.12
N GLU A 37 -31.44 -12.49 -10.37
CA GLU A 37 -30.15 -12.49 -11.08
C GLU A 37 -29.68 -11.04 -11.21
N VAL A 38 -28.52 -10.72 -10.65
CA VAL A 38 -27.96 -9.36 -10.69
C VAL A 38 -27.43 -9.13 -12.11
N SER A 39 -27.92 -8.09 -12.78
CA SER A 39 -27.52 -7.79 -14.15
C SER A 39 -26.06 -7.34 -14.26
N GLU A 40 -25.43 -7.59 -15.40
CA GLU A 40 -24.14 -6.99 -15.77
C GLU A 40 -24.34 -5.61 -16.39
N ILE A 41 -23.53 -4.64 -15.98
CA ILE A 41 -23.49 -3.30 -16.58
C ILE A 41 -22.47 -3.21 -17.73
N ARG A 42 -21.51 -4.15 -17.77
CA ARG A 42 -20.55 -4.42 -18.85
C ARG A 42 -19.99 -5.83 -18.64
N PRO A 43 -19.40 -6.47 -19.68
CA PRO A 43 -18.93 -7.85 -19.57
C PRO A 43 -18.08 -8.09 -18.32
N GLY A 44 -18.53 -8.99 -17.45
CA GLY A 44 -17.84 -9.38 -16.23
C GLY A 44 -18.04 -8.46 -15.01
N ILE A 45 -18.71 -7.31 -15.16
CA ILE A 45 -18.97 -6.36 -14.07
C ILE A 45 -20.46 -6.27 -13.77
N LEU A 46 -20.84 -6.70 -12.57
CA LEU A 46 -22.22 -6.65 -12.07
C LEU A 46 -22.64 -5.23 -11.74
N ALA A 47 -23.95 -4.99 -11.78
CA ALA A 47 -24.57 -3.81 -11.21
C ALA A 47 -24.28 -3.73 -9.70
N GLY A 48 -23.98 -2.51 -9.23
CA GLY A 48 -23.77 -2.22 -7.82
C GLY A 48 -25.06 -2.26 -6.99
N TYR A 49 -24.97 -1.76 -5.77
CA TYR A 49 -26.15 -1.52 -4.92
C TYR A 49 -26.76 -0.15 -5.18
N LEU A 50 -25.93 0.83 -5.57
CA LEU A 50 -26.35 2.20 -5.78
C LEU A 50 -26.74 2.41 -7.25
N GLN A 51 -27.88 3.08 -7.45
CA GLN A 51 -28.21 3.63 -8.76
C GLN A 51 -27.21 4.75 -9.11
N PRO A 52 -26.94 5.01 -10.40
CA PRO A 52 -25.94 6.01 -10.83
C PRO A 52 -26.11 7.38 -10.17
N GLU A 53 -27.34 7.85 -9.97
CA GLU A 53 -27.67 9.16 -9.38
C GLU A 53 -27.38 9.22 -7.88
N MET A 54 -27.28 8.05 -7.23
CA MET A 54 -27.01 7.92 -5.81
C MET A 54 -25.52 7.78 -5.49
N LEU A 55 -24.67 7.63 -6.51
CA LEU A 55 -23.22 7.58 -6.33
C LEU A 55 -22.69 8.93 -5.81
N PRO A 56 -21.71 8.94 -4.89
CA PRO A 56 -21.07 10.18 -4.46
C PRO A 56 -20.51 10.97 -5.64
N ASN A 57 -20.79 12.26 -5.69
CA ASN A 57 -20.35 13.13 -6.78
C ASN A 57 -18.89 13.55 -6.58
N SER A 58 -17.94 12.81 -7.16
CA SER A 58 -16.51 13.10 -7.00
C SER A 58 -16.13 14.53 -7.37
N LEU A 59 -16.69 15.09 -8.45
CA LEU A 59 -16.39 16.46 -8.87
C LEU A 59 -16.76 17.52 -7.81
N ALA A 60 -17.76 17.25 -6.97
CA ALA A 60 -18.15 18.15 -5.90
C ALA A 60 -17.36 17.93 -4.60
N LEU A 61 -16.73 16.77 -4.43
CA LEU A 61 -16.18 16.33 -3.15
C LEU A 61 -14.66 16.42 -3.06
N ILE A 62 -13.95 16.25 -4.17
CA ILE A 62 -12.48 16.27 -4.20
C ILE A 62 -11.97 17.57 -4.84
N PRO A 63 -10.76 18.05 -4.47
CA PRO A 63 -10.19 19.23 -5.11
C PRO A 63 -9.87 18.98 -6.60
N PRO A 64 -9.54 20.01 -7.39
CA PRO A 64 -8.92 19.80 -8.70
C PRO A 64 -7.58 19.04 -8.57
N PRO A 65 -7.15 18.31 -9.62
CA PRO A 65 -5.84 17.66 -9.60
C PRO A 65 -4.71 18.69 -9.46
N PRO A 66 -3.54 18.30 -8.92
CA PRO A 66 -2.39 19.20 -8.78
C PRO A 66 -2.06 19.96 -10.05
N ALA A 67 -1.97 21.29 -9.94
CA ALA A 67 -1.66 22.16 -11.06
C ALA A 67 -0.18 22.04 -11.48
N GLU A 68 0.11 22.39 -12.74
CA GLU A 68 1.50 22.46 -13.23
C GLU A 68 2.32 23.46 -12.39
N GLY A 69 3.56 23.08 -12.04
CA GLY A 69 4.46 23.88 -11.20
C GLY A 69 4.12 23.88 -9.70
N SER A 70 3.08 23.17 -9.24
CA SER A 70 2.73 23.11 -7.82
C SER A 70 3.61 22.13 -7.03
N ALA A 71 3.77 22.37 -5.72
CA ALA A 71 4.46 21.44 -4.82
C ALA A 71 3.78 20.05 -4.75
N ALA A 72 2.46 20.01 -4.89
CA ALA A 72 1.71 18.76 -4.93
C ALA A 72 2.04 17.93 -6.19
N LEU A 73 2.23 18.58 -7.35
CA LEU A 73 2.69 17.89 -8.56
C LEU A 73 4.15 17.43 -8.41
N ALA A 74 5.01 18.21 -7.77
CA ALA A 74 6.39 17.79 -7.50
C ALA A 74 6.45 16.52 -6.62
N LEU A 75 5.53 16.38 -5.65
CA LEU A 75 5.37 15.16 -4.86
C LEU A 75 4.88 13.98 -5.74
N ASP A 76 3.90 14.21 -6.61
CA ASP A 76 3.43 13.17 -7.55
C ASP A 76 4.55 12.62 -8.42
N GLU A 77 5.40 13.50 -8.95
CA GLU A 77 6.56 13.13 -9.77
C GLU A 77 7.62 12.40 -8.95
N ASP A 78 7.88 12.83 -7.71
CA ASP A 78 8.83 12.15 -6.83
C ASP A 78 8.39 10.74 -6.45
N VAL A 79 7.12 10.58 -6.08
CA VAL A 79 6.54 9.26 -5.82
C VAL A 79 6.55 8.40 -7.08
N SER A 80 6.25 8.96 -8.25
CA SER A 80 6.35 8.24 -9.52
C SER A 80 7.79 7.73 -9.77
N ARG A 81 8.81 8.60 -9.69
CA ARG A 81 10.22 8.19 -9.86
C ARG A 81 10.64 7.09 -8.89
N LYS A 82 10.30 7.24 -7.60
CA LYS A 82 10.58 6.22 -6.57
C LYS A 82 9.87 4.90 -6.86
N SER A 83 8.60 4.95 -7.27
CA SER A 83 7.80 3.77 -7.57
C SER A 83 8.33 3.00 -8.78
N LEU A 84 8.83 3.72 -9.81
CA LEU A 84 9.45 3.11 -10.98
C LEU A 84 10.72 2.31 -10.65
N SER A 85 11.45 2.69 -9.59
CA SER A 85 12.62 1.92 -9.12
C SER A 85 12.28 0.51 -8.62
N LEU A 86 10.99 0.24 -8.35
CA LEU A 86 10.52 -1.07 -7.90
C LEU A 86 10.26 -2.06 -9.04
N ARG A 87 10.46 -1.68 -10.30
CA ARG A 87 10.34 -2.58 -11.46
C ARG A 87 11.18 -3.84 -11.32
N GLY A 88 10.61 -4.97 -11.73
CA GLY A 88 11.27 -6.28 -11.67
C GLY A 88 11.49 -6.81 -10.26
N THR A 89 10.98 -6.14 -9.22
CA THR A 89 10.98 -6.64 -7.85
C THR A 89 9.69 -7.44 -7.56
N PRO A 90 9.64 -8.25 -6.48
CA PRO A 90 8.39 -8.90 -6.07
C PRO A 90 7.23 -7.91 -5.84
N ARG A 91 7.54 -6.67 -5.46
CA ARG A 91 6.52 -5.62 -5.27
C ARG A 91 5.90 -5.17 -6.59
N TRP A 92 6.65 -5.22 -7.69
CA TRP A 92 6.15 -4.99 -9.04
C TRP A 92 5.25 -6.13 -9.52
N GLU A 93 5.63 -7.38 -9.27
CA GLU A 93 4.78 -8.54 -9.59
C GLU A 93 3.45 -8.49 -8.82
N LEU A 94 3.48 -8.16 -7.53
CA LEU A 94 2.24 -7.92 -6.77
C LEU A 94 1.42 -6.76 -7.35
N ALA A 95 2.07 -5.75 -7.93
CA ALA A 95 1.37 -4.64 -8.57
C ALA A 95 0.67 -5.06 -9.87
N ILE A 96 1.25 -6.00 -10.63
CA ILE A 96 0.62 -6.64 -11.80
C ILE A 96 -0.60 -7.43 -11.37
N GLU A 97 -0.47 -8.26 -10.32
CA GLU A 97 -1.60 -9.02 -9.77
C GLU A 97 -2.73 -8.09 -9.29
N ASP A 98 -2.38 -7.04 -8.56
CA ASP A 98 -3.32 -6.03 -8.07
C ASP A 98 -4.01 -5.26 -9.21
N ALA A 99 -3.40 -5.20 -10.39
CA ALA A 99 -4.00 -4.55 -11.53
C ALA A 99 -5.15 -5.35 -12.15
N ASN A 100 -5.30 -6.62 -11.81
CA ASN A 100 -6.39 -7.47 -12.27
C ASN A 100 -7.66 -7.30 -11.41
N LEU A 101 -8.72 -6.74 -11.99
CA LEU A 101 -10.05 -6.63 -11.36
C LEU A 101 -11.07 -7.65 -11.88
N MET A 102 -10.63 -8.60 -12.71
CA MET A 102 -11.49 -9.67 -13.19
C MET A 102 -11.70 -10.72 -12.11
N PHE A 103 -12.94 -11.17 -11.98
CA PHE A 103 -13.30 -12.28 -11.11
C PHE A 103 -13.14 -13.60 -11.88
N PRO A 104 -12.59 -14.65 -11.26
CA PRO A 104 -12.42 -14.83 -9.81
C PRO A 104 -11.11 -14.28 -9.20
N GLU A 105 -10.12 -13.85 -9.99
CA GLU A 105 -8.80 -13.47 -9.49
C GLU A 105 -8.86 -12.31 -8.48
N ALA A 106 -9.63 -11.27 -8.79
CA ALA A 106 -9.77 -10.07 -7.98
C ALA A 106 -10.31 -10.34 -6.56
N ALA A 107 -11.17 -11.37 -6.41
CA ALA A 107 -11.73 -11.74 -5.13
C ALA A 107 -10.65 -12.16 -4.12
N ASN A 108 -9.59 -12.83 -4.60
CA ASN A 108 -8.55 -13.38 -3.74
C ASN A 108 -7.52 -12.34 -3.26
N THR A 109 -7.55 -11.11 -3.79
CA THR A 109 -6.62 -10.01 -3.45
C THR A 109 -6.44 -9.80 -1.95
N PHE A 110 -7.52 -9.94 -1.17
CA PHE A 110 -7.53 -9.71 0.27
C PHE A 110 -7.54 -11.01 1.10
N SER A 111 -7.50 -12.18 0.48
CA SER A 111 -7.63 -13.47 1.18
C SER A 111 -6.55 -13.68 2.26
N CYS A 112 -5.30 -13.25 2.01
CA CYS A 112 -4.23 -13.29 3.01
C CYS A 112 -4.47 -12.34 4.19
N ALA A 113 -4.90 -11.11 3.93
CA ALA A 113 -5.22 -10.14 4.97
C ALA A 113 -6.45 -10.58 5.78
N LEU A 114 -7.45 -11.17 5.14
CA LEU A 114 -8.70 -11.63 5.75
C LEU A 114 -8.52 -12.98 6.51
N GLY A 115 -7.60 -13.82 6.03
CA GLY A 115 -7.28 -15.12 6.63
C GLY A 115 -8.28 -16.24 6.28
N ILE A 116 -9.04 -16.08 5.20
CA ILE A 116 -9.90 -17.11 4.58
C ILE A 116 -9.85 -16.98 3.05
N PRO A 117 -10.11 -18.05 2.29
CA PRO A 117 -10.28 -17.95 0.84
C PRO A 117 -11.52 -17.09 0.53
N VAL A 118 -11.47 -16.36 -0.58
CA VAL A 118 -12.62 -15.58 -1.09
C VAL A 118 -12.99 -16.10 -2.46
N THR A 119 -13.91 -17.05 -2.50
CA THR A 119 -14.31 -17.77 -3.72
C THR A 119 -15.82 -17.87 -3.82
N GLU A 120 -16.33 -18.15 -5.03
CA GLU A 120 -17.76 -18.37 -5.26
C GLU A 120 -18.29 -19.61 -4.51
N GLN A 121 -17.42 -20.60 -4.25
CA GLN A 121 -17.77 -21.85 -3.61
C GLN A 121 -17.71 -21.77 -2.08
N ASP A 122 -16.62 -21.20 -1.53
CA ASP A 122 -16.34 -21.22 -0.09
C ASP A 122 -16.95 -20.03 0.66
N THR A 123 -17.07 -18.89 -0.03
CA THR A 123 -17.59 -17.63 0.53
C THR A 123 -18.48 -16.89 -0.48
N PRO A 124 -19.59 -17.49 -0.96
CA PRO A 124 -20.43 -16.90 -1.99
C PRO A 124 -21.00 -15.52 -1.61
N ARG A 125 -21.32 -15.26 -0.33
CA ARG A 125 -21.86 -13.96 0.11
C ARG A 125 -20.80 -12.88 0.01
N LEU A 126 -19.62 -13.15 0.55
CA LEU A 126 -18.50 -12.23 0.47
C LEU A 126 -18.08 -12.00 -0.98
N TYR A 127 -18.01 -13.05 -1.79
CA TYR A 127 -17.68 -12.97 -3.21
C TYR A 127 -18.65 -12.04 -3.96
N MET A 128 -19.96 -12.22 -3.77
CA MET A 128 -20.98 -11.37 -4.40
C MET A 128 -20.92 -9.92 -3.88
N LEU A 129 -20.68 -9.72 -2.58
CA LEU A 129 -20.53 -8.40 -1.98
C LEU A 129 -19.38 -7.62 -2.63
N LEU A 130 -18.21 -8.25 -2.81
CA LEU A 130 -17.07 -7.61 -3.48
C LEU A 130 -17.36 -7.32 -4.97
N ARG A 131 -18.01 -8.26 -5.69
CA ARG A 131 -18.38 -8.06 -7.11
C ARG A 131 -19.25 -6.84 -7.33
N ARG A 132 -20.28 -6.66 -6.50
CA ARG A 132 -21.23 -5.55 -6.66
C ARG A 132 -20.62 -4.22 -6.24
N THR A 133 -19.92 -4.20 -5.10
CA THR A 133 -19.30 -2.97 -4.58
C THR A 133 -18.14 -2.46 -5.43
N LEU A 134 -17.56 -3.31 -6.29
CA LEU A 134 -16.62 -2.88 -7.33
C LEU A 134 -17.25 -1.78 -8.20
N ALA A 135 -18.48 -1.98 -8.68
CA ALA A 135 -19.15 -1.02 -9.54
C ALA A 135 -19.44 0.28 -8.78
N ASP A 136 -19.96 0.19 -7.56
CA ASP A 136 -20.29 1.36 -6.74
C ASP A 136 -19.04 2.23 -6.48
N ALA A 137 -17.94 1.62 -6.05
CA ALA A 137 -16.71 2.32 -5.73
C ALA A 137 -16.01 2.86 -7.00
N GLY A 138 -15.87 2.04 -8.04
CA GLY A 138 -15.23 2.44 -9.29
C GLY A 138 -15.97 3.58 -10.00
N LEU A 139 -17.30 3.46 -10.13
CA LEU A 139 -18.12 4.45 -10.83
C LEU A 139 -18.25 5.77 -10.06
N SER A 140 -18.11 5.77 -8.73
CA SER A 140 -18.13 7.00 -7.92
C SER A 140 -17.08 8.05 -8.38
N THR A 141 -16.03 7.62 -9.06
CA THR A 141 -14.95 8.50 -9.50
C THR A 141 -15.23 9.28 -10.79
N TYR A 142 -16.26 8.91 -11.55
CA TYR A 142 -16.36 9.31 -12.97
C TYR A 142 -16.74 10.77 -13.22
N THR A 143 -17.45 11.46 -12.31
CA THR A 143 -17.81 12.87 -12.55
C THR A 143 -16.57 13.76 -12.60
N ALA A 144 -15.60 13.56 -11.70
CA ALA A 144 -14.30 14.22 -11.73
C ALA A 144 -13.42 13.74 -12.90
N LYS A 145 -13.36 12.43 -13.18
CA LYS A 145 -12.58 11.90 -14.32
C LYS A 145 -13.01 12.52 -15.64
N ASN A 146 -14.32 12.56 -15.89
CA ASN A 146 -14.90 13.13 -17.11
C ASN A 146 -14.64 14.63 -17.23
N LYS A 147 -14.61 15.35 -16.10
CA LYS A 147 -14.32 16.79 -16.09
C LYS A 147 -12.84 17.10 -16.34
N TYR A 148 -11.94 16.43 -15.63
CA TYR A 148 -10.53 16.83 -15.61
C TYR A 148 -9.69 16.16 -16.68
N GLN A 149 -10.02 14.93 -17.09
CA GLN A 149 -9.29 14.17 -18.12
C GLN A 149 -7.76 14.22 -17.92
N ARG A 150 -7.31 14.12 -16.66
CA ARG A 150 -5.89 14.23 -16.29
C ARG A 150 -5.09 13.15 -17.01
N LYS A 151 -3.98 13.53 -17.66
CA LYS A 151 -3.03 12.57 -18.26
C LYS A 151 -2.36 11.72 -17.18
N ARG A 152 -2.18 10.44 -17.47
CA ARG A 152 -1.53 9.46 -16.59
C ARG A 152 0.00 9.63 -16.58
N PRO A 153 0.71 9.07 -15.58
CA PRO A 153 2.17 9.14 -15.50
C PRO A 153 2.89 8.64 -16.76
N PHE A 154 2.58 7.43 -17.24
CA PHE A 154 3.22 6.86 -18.43
C PHE A 154 3.10 7.72 -19.70
N MET A 155 2.02 8.51 -19.82
CA MET A 155 1.81 9.44 -20.93
C MET A 155 2.69 10.70 -20.86
N LYS A 156 3.29 10.97 -19.69
CA LYS A 156 4.13 12.15 -19.42
C LYS A 156 5.61 11.76 -19.35
N ASN A 157 5.94 10.68 -18.64
CA ASN A 157 7.32 10.23 -18.48
C ASN A 157 7.79 9.24 -19.57
N ASN A 158 6.88 8.71 -20.41
CA ASN A 158 7.18 7.73 -21.48
C ASN A 158 7.81 6.43 -20.96
N GLU A 159 7.52 6.10 -19.71
CA GLU A 159 8.06 4.96 -18.99
C GLU A 159 7.04 3.80 -18.98
N PRO A 160 7.44 2.53 -19.16
CA PRO A 160 6.49 1.41 -19.24
C PRO A 160 5.55 1.28 -18.04
N THR A 161 4.34 0.82 -18.31
CA THR A 161 3.40 0.36 -17.27
C THR A 161 3.60 -1.12 -16.95
N CYS A 162 2.99 -1.58 -15.85
CA CYS A 162 2.96 -3.00 -15.50
C CYS A 162 1.86 -3.78 -16.27
N THR A 163 0.98 -3.09 -16.99
CA THR A 163 -0.12 -3.67 -17.78
C THR A 163 -0.15 -3.05 -19.18
N PRO A 164 0.82 -3.36 -20.07
CA PRO A 164 0.94 -2.72 -21.38
C PRO A 164 -0.31 -2.88 -22.26
N ASP A 165 -0.99 -4.03 -22.16
CA ASP A 165 -2.19 -4.32 -22.96
C ASP A 165 -3.38 -3.38 -22.63
N GLU A 166 -3.37 -2.77 -21.44
CA GLU A 166 -4.40 -1.84 -20.99
C GLU A 166 -4.11 -0.37 -21.40
N GLU A 167 -2.90 -0.05 -21.85
CA GLU A 167 -2.48 1.34 -22.07
C GLU A 167 -3.38 2.08 -23.07
N ALA A 168 -3.79 1.41 -24.16
CA ALA A 168 -4.66 2.00 -25.18
C ALA A 168 -6.04 2.39 -24.62
N HIS A 169 -6.56 1.63 -23.66
CA HIS A 169 -7.80 1.97 -22.95
C HIS A 169 -7.54 3.10 -21.95
N LEU A 170 -6.47 2.99 -21.15
CA LEU A 170 -6.12 3.94 -20.10
C LEU A 170 -5.80 5.35 -20.64
N MET A 171 -5.26 5.48 -21.84
CA MET A 171 -5.05 6.79 -22.50
C MET A 171 -6.34 7.56 -22.77
N LYS A 172 -7.49 6.87 -22.81
CA LYS A 172 -8.82 7.44 -23.07
C LYS A 172 -9.65 7.62 -21.80
N ASP A 173 -9.10 7.24 -20.63
CA ASP A 173 -9.76 7.38 -19.32
C ASP A 173 -8.92 8.26 -18.39
N GLY A 174 -9.54 9.30 -17.82
CA GLY A 174 -8.86 10.29 -16.98
C GLY A 174 -8.20 9.67 -15.74
N SER A 175 -7.00 10.14 -15.38
CA SER A 175 -6.23 9.61 -14.25
C SER A 175 -6.84 9.94 -12.87
N TYR A 176 -7.54 11.08 -12.74
CA TYR A 176 -7.92 11.65 -11.46
C TYR A 176 -9.43 11.61 -11.18
N PRO A 177 -9.89 11.07 -10.03
CA PRO A 177 -9.12 10.24 -9.08
C PRO A 177 -8.99 8.79 -9.57
N SER A 178 -8.23 7.96 -8.87
CA SER A 178 -8.06 6.55 -9.23
C SER A 178 -9.28 5.70 -8.84
N GLY A 179 -10.05 5.25 -9.84
CA GLY A 179 -11.17 4.30 -9.64
C GLY A 179 -10.72 2.93 -9.11
N HIS A 180 -9.56 2.45 -9.58
CA HIS A 180 -8.95 1.21 -9.10
C HIS A 180 -8.62 1.27 -7.61
N THR A 181 -8.09 2.42 -7.16
CA THR A 181 -7.82 2.66 -5.75
C THR A 181 -9.12 2.78 -4.94
N ALA A 182 -10.16 3.44 -5.49
CA ALA A 182 -11.46 3.52 -4.83
C ALA A 182 -12.06 2.13 -4.56
N ILE A 183 -11.95 1.20 -5.51
CA ILE A 183 -12.37 -0.20 -5.36
C ILE A 183 -11.60 -0.88 -4.22
N GLY A 184 -10.27 -0.88 -4.27
CA GLY A 184 -9.45 -1.54 -3.24
C GLY A 184 -9.65 -0.96 -1.84
N TRP A 185 -9.82 0.36 -1.73
CA TRP A 185 -10.10 1.00 -0.45
C TRP A 185 -11.51 0.71 0.07
N ALA A 186 -12.52 0.73 -0.80
CA ALA A 186 -13.89 0.35 -0.44
C ALA A 186 -13.95 -1.10 0.06
N TRP A 187 -13.32 -2.03 -0.65
CA TRP A 187 -13.20 -3.41 -0.22
C TRP A 187 -12.50 -3.52 1.14
N ALA A 188 -11.39 -2.82 1.36
CA ALA A 188 -10.70 -2.84 2.64
C ALA A 188 -11.59 -2.36 3.80
N LEU A 189 -12.38 -1.30 3.62
CA LEU A 189 -13.28 -0.80 4.65
C LEU A 189 -14.42 -1.79 4.95
N ILE A 190 -15.06 -2.34 3.92
CA ILE A 190 -16.11 -3.34 4.06
C ILE A 190 -15.58 -4.59 4.77
N LEU A 191 -14.41 -5.07 4.35
CA LEU A 191 -13.76 -6.24 4.94
C LEU A 191 -13.32 -6.00 6.39
N THR A 192 -12.93 -4.77 6.74
CA THR A 192 -12.60 -4.38 8.12
C THR A 192 -13.83 -4.47 9.03
N GLU A 193 -15.01 -4.16 8.52
CA GLU A 193 -16.26 -4.34 9.26
C GLU A 193 -16.64 -5.83 9.41
N ILE A 194 -16.29 -6.64 8.42
CA ILE A 194 -16.55 -8.09 8.42
C ILE A 194 -15.61 -8.82 9.40
N ALA A 195 -14.34 -8.39 9.47
CA ALA A 195 -13.29 -9.02 10.26
C ALA A 195 -12.51 -7.98 11.09
N PRO A 196 -13.14 -7.38 12.11
CA PRO A 196 -12.55 -6.30 12.90
C PRO A 196 -11.25 -6.71 13.62
N GLU A 197 -11.09 -7.98 13.97
CA GLU A 197 -9.87 -8.52 14.56
C GLU A 197 -8.68 -8.60 13.59
N ARG A 198 -8.93 -8.37 12.29
CA ARG A 198 -7.94 -8.33 11.20
C ARG A 198 -7.79 -6.92 10.61
N ALA A 199 -8.40 -5.91 11.24
CA ALA A 199 -8.53 -4.54 10.70
C ALA A 199 -7.22 -3.97 10.15
N ASP A 200 -6.14 -3.96 10.95
CA ASP A 200 -4.87 -3.36 10.54
C ASP A 200 -4.26 -4.05 9.32
N ALA A 201 -4.33 -5.39 9.26
CA ALA A 201 -3.84 -6.14 8.11
C ALA A 201 -4.64 -5.85 6.84
N ILE A 202 -5.96 -5.73 6.96
CA ILE A 202 -6.87 -5.42 5.85
C ILE A 202 -6.67 -3.99 5.35
N LEU A 203 -6.60 -3.02 6.26
CA LEU A 203 -6.37 -1.60 5.91
C LEU A 203 -4.99 -1.40 5.29
N ALA A 204 -3.96 -2.06 5.82
CA ALA A 204 -2.62 -2.05 5.23
C ALA A 204 -2.62 -2.63 3.81
N ARG A 205 -3.34 -3.75 3.59
CA ARG A 205 -3.49 -4.34 2.26
C ARG A 205 -4.23 -3.42 1.28
N GLY A 206 -5.28 -2.75 1.73
CA GLY A 206 -6.03 -1.77 0.93
C GLY A 206 -5.20 -0.55 0.54
N ARG A 207 -4.37 -0.05 1.47
CA ARG A 207 -3.38 1.00 1.18
C ARG A 207 -2.41 0.55 0.08
N ALA A 208 -1.84 -0.64 0.24
CA ALA A 208 -0.88 -1.20 -0.71
C ALA A 208 -1.47 -1.46 -2.09
N PHE A 209 -2.74 -1.88 -2.17
CA PHE A 209 -3.46 -2.08 -3.44
C PHE A 209 -3.56 -0.78 -4.25
N GLY A 210 -3.81 0.36 -3.58
CA GLY A 210 -3.75 1.68 -4.23
C GLY A 210 -2.34 2.04 -4.69
N GLU A 211 -1.33 1.82 -3.84
CA GLU A 211 0.09 2.09 -4.15
C GLU A 211 0.62 1.25 -5.32
N SER A 212 0.08 0.06 -5.53
CA SER A 212 0.35 -0.76 -6.73
C SER A 212 0.08 0.03 -8.00
N ARG A 213 -0.85 0.99 -8.00
CA ARG A 213 -1.13 1.84 -9.17
C ARG A 213 -0.08 2.92 -9.43
N ASN A 214 0.63 3.39 -8.39
CA ASN A 214 1.81 4.23 -8.55
C ASN A 214 2.97 3.43 -9.15
N ILE A 215 3.18 2.22 -8.63
CA ILE A 215 4.21 1.29 -9.09
C ILE A 215 3.98 0.94 -10.55
N CYS A 216 2.76 0.58 -10.93
CA CYS A 216 2.39 0.32 -12.32
C CYS A 216 2.45 1.52 -13.26
N ASN A 217 2.85 2.71 -12.79
CA ASN A 217 2.98 3.94 -13.60
C ASN A 217 1.67 4.41 -14.27
N VAL A 218 0.50 4.04 -13.73
CA VAL A 218 -0.81 4.38 -14.33
C VAL A 218 -1.58 5.47 -13.59
N HIS A 219 -1.16 5.79 -12.36
CA HIS A 219 -1.79 6.80 -11.50
C HIS A 219 -0.73 7.57 -10.70
N TRP A 220 -0.97 8.87 -10.57
CA TRP A 220 -0.17 9.76 -9.71
C TRP A 220 -0.48 9.51 -8.23
N HIS A 221 0.36 10.01 -7.32
CA HIS A 221 0.15 9.85 -5.88
C HIS A 221 -1.16 10.49 -5.44
N SER A 222 -1.47 11.70 -5.90
CA SER A 222 -2.71 12.40 -5.60
C SER A 222 -3.95 11.68 -6.14
N ASP A 223 -3.84 10.98 -7.29
CA ASP A 223 -4.95 10.19 -7.82
C ASP A 223 -5.31 9.03 -6.88
N VAL A 224 -4.30 8.41 -6.27
CA VAL A 224 -4.43 7.31 -5.31
C VAL A 224 -4.98 7.83 -3.98
N VAL A 225 -4.48 8.96 -3.47
CA VAL A 225 -5.00 9.59 -2.25
C VAL A 225 -6.50 9.89 -2.37
N GLU A 226 -6.90 10.53 -3.48
CA GLU A 226 -8.29 10.93 -3.69
C GLU A 226 -9.18 9.75 -4.12
N GLY A 227 -8.57 8.70 -4.70
CA GLY A 227 -9.22 7.42 -4.89
C GLY A 227 -9.63 6.76 -3.57
N ARG A 228 -8.77 6.79 -2.55
CA ARG A 228 -9.11 6.30 -1.20
C ARG A 228 -10.27 7.09 -0.60
N PHE A 229 -10.23 8.42 -0.70
CA PHE A 229 -11.34 9.26 -0.24
C PHE A 229 -12.67 8.88 -0.92
N MET A 230 -12.67 8.72 -2.24
CA MET A 230 -13.88 8.32 -2.97
C MET A 230 -14.37 6.91 -2.64
N GLY A 231 -13.45 5.96 -2.39
CA GLY A 231 -13.81 4.63 -1.88
C GLY A 231 -14.51 4.72 -0.53
N ALA A 232 -14.01 5.55 0.39
CA ALA A 232 -14.65 5.77 1.69
C ALA A 232 -16.04 6.44 1.56
N ALA A 233 -16.16 7.44 0.68
CA ALA A 233 -17.44 8.10 0.39
C ALA A 233 -18.48 7.11 -0.17
N ALA A 234 -18.06 6.21 -1.07
CA ALA A 234 -18.92 5.17 -1.63
C ALA A 234 -19.40 4.21 -0.53
N VAL A 235 -18.50 3.76 0.35
CA VAL A 235 -18.87 2.89 1.49
C VAL A 235 -19.82 3.61 2.44
N ALA A 236 -19.59 4.89 2.77
CA ALA A 236 -20.51 5.66 3.61
C ALA A 236 -21.91 5.73 2.98
N ARG A 237 -22.00 5.91 1.65
CA ARG A 237 -23.29 5.90 0.96
C ARG A 237 -23.93 4.51 0.91
N LEU A 238 -23.15 3.45 0.71
CA LEU A 238 -23.62 2.06 0.71
C LEU A 238 -24.32 1.70 2.02
N HIS A 239 -23.85 2.21 3.15
CA HIS A 239 -24.48 1.99 4.46
C HIS A 239 -25.88 2.57 4.61
N ALA A 240 -26.36 3.40 3.67
CA ALA A 240 -27.76 3.84 3.62
C ALA A 240 -28.64 2.96 2.70
N ASP A 241 -28.08 1.92 2.07
CA ASP A 241 -28.82 0.95 1.26
C ASP A 241 -29.14 -0.32 2.04
N SER A 242 -30.43 -0.66 2.12
CA SER A 242 -30.88 -1.81 2.92
C SER A 242 -30.45 -3.18 2.35
N VAL A 243 -30.25 -3.29 1.03
CA VAL A 243 -29.82 -4.55 0.39
C VAL A 243 -28.34 -4.78 0.69
N PHE A 244 -27.52 -3.73 0.60
CA PHE A 244 -26.12 -3.76 1.02
C PHE A 244 -25.98 -4.16 2.49
N GLN A 245 -26.73 -3.53 3.39
CA GLN A 245 -26.69 -3.87 4.83
C GLN A 245 -27.02 -5.35 5.08
N ALA A 246 -28.05 -5.89 4.40
CA ALA A 246 -28.42 -7.29 4.54
C ALA A 246 -27.33 -8.25 4.03
N GLU A 247 -26.72 -7.97 2.88
CA GLU A 247 -25.63 -8.80 2.35
C GLU A 247 -24.33 -8.67 3.17
N LEU A 248 -24.07 -7.50 3.78
CA LEU A 248 -22.97 -7.29 4.70
C LEU A 248 -23.11 -8.14 5.97
N GLU A 249 -24.29 -8.18 6.58
CA GLU A 249 -24.56 -9.03 7.74
C GLU A 249 -24.48 -10.53 7.37
N ALA A 250 -24.96 -10.91 6.19
CA ALA A 250 -24.80 -12.28 5.68
C ALA A 250 -23.32 -12.64 5.48
N ALA A 251 -22.50 -11.72 4.97
CA ALA A 251 -21.06 -11.91 4.80
C ALA A 251 -20.31 -11.99 6.14
N LYS A 252 -20.73 -11.25 7.18
CA LYS A 252 -20.21 -11.39 8.56
C LYS A 252 -20.44 -12.80 9.13
N ALA A 253 -21.66 -13.31 8.96
CA ALA A 253 -22.01 -14.67 9.40
C ALA A 253 -21.24 -15.75 8.61
N GLU A 254 -21.08 -15.55 7.29
CA GLU A 254 -20.28 -16.42 6.43
C GLU A 254 -18.80 -16.41 6.83
N TYR A 255 -18.21 -15.22 7.07
CA TYR A 255 -16.82 -15.06 7.52
C TYR A 255 -16.54 -15.86 8.80
N THR A 256 -17.41 -15.72 9.80
CA THR A 256 -17.30 -16.44 11.08
C THR A 256 -17.29 -17.95 10.86
N THR A 257 -18.18 -18.44 10.00
CA THR A 257 -18.28 -19.87 9.65
C THR A 257 -17.04 -20.36 8.91
N SER A 258 -16.54 -19.58 7.94
CA SER A 258 -15.38 -19.95 7.14
C SER A 258 -14.07 -19.90 7.93
N ARG A 259 -13.93 -18.95 8.88
CA ARG A 259 -12.80 -18.92 9.83
C ARG A 259 -12.75 -20.17 10.71
N ALA A 260 -13.90 -20.59 11.25
CA ALA A 260 -13.99 -21.78 12.08
C ALA A 260 -13.61 -23.08 11.33
N LYS A 261 -13.84 -23.13 10.01
CA LYS A 261 -13.46 -24.27 9.16
C LYS A 261 -11.96 -24.35 8.87
N GLY A 262 -11.20 -23.27 9.07
CA GLY A 262 -9.76 -23.26 8.83
C GLY A 262 -9.37 -23.59 7.38
N LEU A 263 -10.15 -23.12 6.41
CA LEU A 263 -9.96 -23.43 4.99
C LEU A 263 -8.56 -22.97 4.51
N ARG A 264 -7.96 -23.76 3.62
CA ARG A 264 -6.64 -23.50 3.07
C ARG A 264 -6.67 -22.32 2.09
N LEU A 265 -5.76 -21.38 2.27
CA LEU A 265 -5.52 -20.27 1.34
C LEU A 265 -4.76 -20.77 0.10
N THR A 266 -5.14 -20.26 -1.06
CA THR A 266 -4.46 -20.53 -2.34
C THR A 266 -3.23 -19.64 -2.56
N ARG A 267 -3.23 -18.42 -1.99
CA ARG A 267 -2.12 -17.46 -2.05
C ARG A 267 -1.02 -17.79 -1.05
N ASP A 268 0.22 -17.48 -1.42
CA ASP A 268 1.37 -17.51 -0.50
C ASP A 268 1.41 -16.22 0.33
N CYS A 269 0.77 -16.28 1.51
CA CYS A 269 0.66 -15.14 2.39
C CYS A 269 1.98 -14.72 3.05
N GLN A 270 2.96 -15.62 3.14
CA GLN A 270 4.27 -15.24 3.67
C GLN A 270 5.02 -14.41 2.64
N THR A 271 4.99 -14.83 1.37
CA THR A 271 5.59 -14.06 0.26
C THR A 271 4.89 -12.71 0.08
N GLU A 272 3.55 -12.66 0.16
CA GLU A 272 2.81 -11.38 0.12
C GLU A 272 3.22 -10.47 1.29
N ALA A 273 3.26 -10.97 2.53
CA ALA A 273 3.68 -10.19 3.69
C ALA A 273 5.11 -9.66 3.56
N ASN A 274 6.06 -10.49 3.11
CA ASN A 274 7.44 -10.07 2.86
C ASN A 274 7.50 -8.98 1.78
N THR A 275 6.73 -9.12 0.70
CA THR A 275 6.65 -8.15 -0.39
C THR A 275 6.08 -6.81 0.06
N LEU A 276 5.04 -6.83 0.91
CA LEU A 276 4.43 -5.63 1.48
C LEU A 276 5.34 -4.96 2.53
N SER A 277 6.24 -5.72 3.17
CA SER A 277 7.19 -5.18 4.15
C SER A 277 8.33 -4.35 3.54
N VAL A 278 8.50 -4.35 2.21
CA VAL A 278 9.58 -3.60 1.53
C VAL A 278 9.50 -2.08 1.77
N HIS A 279 8.32 -1.54 2.10
CA HIS A 279 8.16 -0.14 2.55
C HIS A 279 8.39 0.04 4.06
N LEU A 280 8.10 -1.01 4.85
CA LEU A 280 8.22 -1.06 6.31
C LEU A 280 9.64 -1.39 6.80
N GLN A 281 10.54 -1.82 5.91
CA GLN A 281 11.97 -2.03 6.21
C GLN A 281 12.81 -0.75 6.09
N SER A 282 12.18 0.41 5.95
CA SER A 282 12.87 1.66 6.14
C SER A 282 12.97 1.91 7.66
N PHE A 283 14.12 1.55 8.24
CA PHE A 283 14.36 1.74 9.67
C PHE A 283 14.13 3.21 10.02
N ASN A 284 13.31 3.43 11.05
CA ASN A 284 13.04 4.73 11.66
C ASN A 284 13.49 4.63 13.11
N GLY A 285 14.57 5.31 13.48
CA GLY A 285 15.17 5.18 14.81
C GLY A 285 16.59 5.71 14.89
N GLU A 286 17.26 5.47 16.01
CA GLU A 286 18.68 5.77 16.18
C GLU A 286 19.50 4.53 15.83
N ALA A 287 20.50 4.67 14.96
CA ALA A 287 21.41 3.58 14.63
C ALA A 287 22.47 3.42 15.72
N ASP A 288 22.70 2.18 16.16
CA ASP A 288 23.72 1.86 17.16
C ASP A 288 25.13 2.14 16.62
N ILE A 289 25.86 3.03 17.30
CA ILE A 289 27.28 3.26 17.04
C ILE A 289 28.08 2.17 17.75
N LEU A 290 28.62 1.24 16.97
CA LEU A 290 29.37 0.09 17.45
C LEU A 290 30.81 0.45 17.81
N GLN A 291 31.43 1.32 17.02
CA GLN A 291 32.80 1.81 17.20
C GLN A 291 32.89 3.26 16.73
N SER A 292 33.80 4.04 17.32
CA SER A 292 33.99 5.45 16.95
C SER A 292 35.44 5.88 17.07
N TRP A 293 35.89 6.71 16.14
CA TRP A 293 37.25 7.25 16.12
C TRP A 293 37.27 8.69 15.67
N GLN A 294 38.25 9.45 16.18
CA GLN A 294 38.55 10.80 15.76
C GLN A 294 40.05 10.91 15.46
N GLY A 295 40.40 11.73 14.47
CA GLY A 295 41.79 11.90 14.04
C GLY A 295 41.97 12.99 13.00
N ASP A 296 43.22 13.21 12.64
CA ASP A 296 43.60 14.07 11.53
C ASP A 296 43.71 13.22 10.26
N PHE A 297 43.23 13.73 9.13
CA PHE A 297 43.34 13.09 7.83
C PHE A 297 44.03 14.06 6.85
N PRO A 298 45.14 13.67 6.19
CA PRO A 298 45.86 14.54 5.27
C PRO A 298 45.01 14.93 4.04
N VAL A 299 45.01 16.22 3.69
CA VAL A 299 44.32 16.74 2.49
C VAL A 299 44.86 16.09 1.22
N ALA A 300 46.18 15.85 1.17
CA ALA A 300 46.85 15.18 0.06
C ALA A 300 46.46 13.70 -0.13
N GLN A 301 45.64 13.13 0.76
CA GLN A 301 45.16 11.75 0.70
C GLN A 301 43.64 11.64 0.53
N LEU A 302 42.93 12.76 0.31
CA LEU A 302 41.46 12.74 0.15
C LEU A 302 40.98 11.92 -1.04
N GLN A 303 41.84 11.65 -2.02
CA GLN A 303 41.58 10.74 -3.13
C GLN A 303 41.28 9.29 -2.69
N LEU A 304 41.72 8.90 -1.48
CA LEU A 304 41.41 7.59 -0.89
C LEU A 304 39.97 7.49 -0.42
N MET A 305 39.30 8.62 -0.20
CA MET A 305 37.86 8.65 0.10
C MET A 305 37.06 8.28 -1.16
N PRO A 306 35.84 7.71 -1.01
CA PRO A 306 35.00 7.32 -2.14
C PRO A 306 34.80 8.45 -3.16
N VAL A 307 34.93 8.13 -4.45
CA VAL A 307 35.08 9.09 -5.56
C VAL A 307 34.06 10.24 -5.53
N ASN A 308 32.79 9.93 -5.28
CA ASN A 308 31.70 10.93 -5.30
C ASN A 308 31.47 11.63 -3.95
N GLN A 309 32.33 11.37 -2.95
CA GLN A 309 32.18 11.86 -1.57
C GLN A 309 33.40 12.69 -1.11
N ARG A 310 34.42 12.86 -1.98
CA ARG A 310 35.70 13.51 -1.66
C ARG A 310 35.63 14.99 -1.34
N GLU A 311 34.56 15.66 -1.72
CA GLU A 311 34.31 17.09 -1.41
C GLU A 311 33.21 17.25 -0.36
N GLN A 312 32.62 16.15 0.12
CA GLN A 312 31.51 16.19 1.07
C GLN A 312 32.03 16.28 2.51
N GLY A 313 31.25 16.93 3.37
CA GLY A 313 31.48 16.92 4.81
C GLY A 313 31.05 15.61 5.46
N ILE A 314 30.04 14.94 4.89
CA ILE A 314 29.46 13.69 5.40
C ILE A 314 29.49 12.63 4.30
N GLY A 315 29.75 11.38 4.67
CA GLY A 315 29.70 10.26 3.75
C GLY A 315 29.85 8.90 4.43
N PHE A 316 30.09 7.88 3.62
CA PHE A 316 30.29 6.51 4.08
C PHE A 316 31.32 5.74 3.28
N ILE A 317 31.82 4.67 3.89
CA ILE A 317 32.60 3.59 3.28
C ILE A 317 31.85 2.29 3.54
N ASP A 318 31.59 1.52 2.49
CA ASP A 318 30.82 0.27 2.54
C ASP A 318 31.61 -0.96 2.07
N ASP A 319 32.90 -0.81 1.80
CA ASP A 319 33.78 -1.90 1.38
C ASP A 319 35.08 -1.95 2.21
N PRO A 320 35.61 -3.17 2.46
CA PRO A 320 36.79 -3.35 3.30
C PRO A 320 38.09 -2.84 2.68
N GLU A 321 38.20 -2.80 1.35
CA GLU A 321 39.43 -2.39 0.67
C GLU A 321 39.67 -0.88 0.82
N THR A 322 38.63 -0.09 0.53
CA THR A 322 38.62 1.36 0.74
C THR A 322 38.85 1.68 2.22
N PHE A 323 38.15 1.00 3.13
CA PHE A 323 38.32 1.26 4.57
C PHE A 323 39.75 0.98 5.04
N ALA A 324 40.37 -0.12 4.60
CA ALA A 324 41.75 -0.43 4.96
C ALA A 324 42.76 0.61 4.42
N ALA A 325 42.55 1.11 3.20
CA ALA A 325 43.39 2.15 2.61
C ALA A 325 43.26 3.50 3.36
N VAL A 326 42.02 3.89 3.67
CA VAL A 326 41.71 5.08 4.47
C VAL A 326 42.29 4.95 5.89
N TRP A 327 42.12 3.80 6.53
CA TRP A 327 42.58 3.56 7.91
C TRP A 327 44.09 3.73 8.07
N LYS A 328 44.89 3.17 7.16
CA LYS A 328 46.36 3.29 7.21
C LYS A 328 46.84 4.74 7.19
N THR A 329 46.07 5.62 6.57
CA THR A 329 46.33 7.06 6.53
C THR A 329 45.78 7.77 7.77
N PHE A 330 44.59 7.39 8.22
CA PHE A 330 43.89 8.01 9.34
C PHE A 330 44.50 7.67 10.71
N LYS A 331 45.02 6.45 10.86
CA LYS A 331 45.62 5.89 12.08
C LYS A 331 46.92 5.13 11.75
N PRO A 332 47.98 5.85 11.36
CA PRO A 332 49.23 5.22 10.95
C PRO A 332 49.85 4.41 12.09
N GLY A 333 50.19 3.14 11.81
CA GLY A 333 50.77 2.22 12.79
C GLY A 333 49.77 1.46 13.66
N GLU A 334 48.47 1.76 13.58
CA GLU A 334 47.42 0.98 14.24
C GLU A 334 46.93 -0.16 13.34
N ALA A 335 46.54 -1.28 13.95
CA ALA A 335 45.90 -2.39 13.23
C ALA A 335 44.55 -1.93 12.63
N VAL A 336 44.22 -2.40 11.43
CA VAL A 336 42.92 -2.10 10.80
C VAL A 336 41.82 -2.84 11.57
N PRO A 337 40.77 -2.15 12.04
CA PRO A 337 39.64 -2.78 12.71
C PRO A 337 38.95 -3.80 11.81
N GLU A 338 38.61 -4.97 12.35
CA GLU A 338 37.75 -5.92 11.66
C GLU A 338 36.30 -5.43 11.68
N ILE A 339 35.72 -5.24 10.49
CA ILE A 339 34.34 -4.80 10.29
C ILE A 339 33.68 -5.75 9.29
N ASP A 340 32.52 -6.29 9.65
CA ASP A 340 31.67 -7.02 8.71
C ASP A 340 30.83 -6.03 7.89
N PHE A 341 31.31 -5.69 6.69
CA PHE A 341 30.62 -4.76 5.78
C PHE A 341 29.31 -5.30 5.17
N LYS A 342 29.01 -6.60 5.36
CA LYS A 342 27.68 -7.16 5.00
C LYS A 342 26.61 -6.64 5.95
N THR A 343 26.96 -6.48 7.22
CA THR A 343 26.02 -6.11 8.29
C THR A 343 26.25 -4.69 8.82
N SER A 344 27.37 -4.05 8.49
CA SER A 344 27.77 -2.74 8.99
C SER A 344 28.22 -1.78 7.90
N LEU A 345 28.29 -0.50 8.26
CA LEU A 345 28.79 0.60 7.42
C LEU A 345 29.71 1.49 8.26
N VAL A 346 30.69 2.12 7.62
CA VAL A 346 31.50 3.18 8.25
C VAL A 346 30.99 4.53 7.78
N LEU A 347 30.49 5.35 8.69
CA LEU A 347 30.07 6.73 8.38
C LEU A 347 31.18 7.69 8.80
N PHE A 348 31.41 8.74 8.02
CA PHE A 348 32.40 9.77 8.35
C PHE A 348 31.81 11.17 8.30
N ALA A 349 32.36 12.06 9.13
CA ALA A 349 32.05 13.48 9.15
C ALA A 349 33.34 14.31 9.28
N ARG A 350 33.40 15.44 8.58
CA ARG A 350 34.46 16.46 8.64
C ARG A 350 33.90 17.83 8.24
N ASN A 351 34.61 18.88 8.66
CA ASN A 351 34.38 20.22 8.14
C ASN A 351 35.19 20.40 6.85
N THR A 352 34.60 21.06 5.84
CA THR A 352 35.22 21.29 4.52
C THR A 352 35.78 22.69 4.33
N HIS A 353 35.61 23.57 5.32
CA HIS A 353 36.02 24.97 5.25
C HIS A 353 37.08 25.33 6.31
N PHE A 354 36.92 24.81 7.53
CA PHE A 354 37.78 25.13 8.67
C PHE A 354 38.30 23.87 9.36
N PHE A 355 39.48 23.95 9.95
CA PHE A 355 40.04 22.88 10.76
C PHE A 355 39.31 22.81 12.12
N ASN A 356 38.19 22.10 12.16
CA ASN A 356 37.36 21.93 13.35
C ASN A 356 37.37 20.48 13.80
N ARG A 357 37.77 20.23 15.07
CA ARG A 357 37.65 18.90 15.67
C ARG A 357 36.18 18.53 15.70
N ILE A 358 35.84 17.38 15.13
CA ILE A 358 34.48 16.90 14.98
C ILE A 358 34.31 15.54 15.65
N ARG A 359 33.13 15.31 16.22
CA ARG A 359 32.74 14.02 16.81
C ARG A 359 31.29 13.73 16.44
N ILE A 360 31.05 12.58 15.81
CA ILE A 360 29.70 12.06 15.59
C ILE A 360 29.20 11.53 16.93
N GLY A 361 28.11 12.11 17.45
CA GLY A 361 27.51 11.71 18.72
C GLY A 361 26.33 10.77 18.55
N LYS A 362 25.61 10.90 17.44
CA LYS A 362 24.36 10.17 17.18
C LYS A 362 24.10 10.05 15.68
N VAL A 363 23.44 8.97 15.29
CA VAL A 363 23.00 8.72 13.91
C VAL A 363 21.50 8.45 13.92
N ASN A 364 20.71 9.42 13.46
CA ASN A 364 19.27 9.24 13.28
C ASN A 364 19.00 8.64 11.92
N VAL A 365 18.03 7.76 11.80
CA VAL A 365 17.59 7.20 10.53
C VAL A 365 16.12 7.47 10.37
N THR A 366 15.77 8.11 9.25
CA THR A 366 14.37 8.36 8.86
C THR A 366 14.16 7.86 7.45
N ASN A 367 13.20 6.95 7.28
CA ASN A 367 12.88 6.29 6.02
C ASN A 367 14.12 5.69 5.33
N GLY A 368 15.02 5.08 6.12
CA GLY A 368 16.28 4.51 5.63
C GLY A 368 17.37 5.52 5.29
N VAL A 369 17.15 6.82 5.49
CA VAL A 369 18.17 7.85 5.31
C VAL A 369 18.80 8.20 6.65
N ALA A 370 20.11 7.98 6.79
CA ALA A 370 20.86 8.31 7.99
C ALA A 370 21.28 9.79 8.00
N GLU A 371 21.06 10.46 9.12
CA GLU A 371 21.47 11.82 9.43
C GLU A 371 22.45 11.80 10.61
N LEU A 372 23.64 12.34 10.41
CA LEU A 372 24.69 12.37 11.43
C LEU A 372 24.55 13.64 12.27
N LEU A 373 24.33 13.45 13.57
CA LEU A 373 24.43 14.53 14.55
C LEU A 373 25.87 14.57 15.07
N ALA A 374 26.65 15.49 14.52
CA ALA A 374 28.03 15.72 14.91
C ALA A 374 28.19 17.03 15.68
N MET A 375 29.05 17.01 16.70
CA MET A 375 29.49 18.21 17.41
C MET A 375 30.88 18.58 16.91
N GLU A 376 31.08 19.86 16.60
CA GLU A 376 32.38 20.39 16.20
C GLU A 376 32.86 21.53 17.10
N THR A 377 34.17 21.66 17.26
CA THR A 377 34.77 22.87 17.84
C THR A 377 34.65 24.03 16.85
N MET A 378 34.41 25.26 17.30
CA MET A 378 34.39 26.41 16.40
C MET A 378 35.78 27.05 16.30
N SER A 379 36.35 27.08 15.10
CA SER A 379 37.56 27.85 14.79
C SER A 379 37.41 28.58 13.45
N ALA A 380 38.26 29.58 13.22
CA ALA A 380 38.42 30.25 11.93
C ALA A 380 39.72 29.83 11.22
N MET A 381 40.35 28.75 11.66
CA MET A 381 41.59 28.26 11.04
C MET A 381 41.25 27.59 9.72
N PRO A 382 41.79 28.06 8.58
CA PRO A 382 41.57 27.40 7.30
C PRO A 382 42.18 25.99 7.30
N ILE A 383 41.66 25.13 6.43
CA ILE A 383 42.27 23.83 6.15
C ILE A 383 43.52 24.06 5.30
N GLU A 384 44.68 23.60 5.76
CA GLU A 384 45.95 23.69 5.04
C GLU A 384 46.40 22.31 4.52
N ASP A 385 46.98 21.48 5.39
CA ASP A 385 47.56 20.17 5.04
C ASP A 385 46.72 18.98 5.51
N LYS A 386 45.79 19.20 6.44
CA LYS A 386 44.97 18.15 7.07
C LYS A 386 43.59 18.66 7.48
N VAL A 387 42.65 17.73 7.61
CA VAL A 387 41.30 17.94 8.15
C VAL A 387 41.09 17.08 9.39
N ALA A 388 40.30 17.55 10.34
CA ALA A 388 39.84 16.69 11.42
C ALA A 388 38.63 15.88 10.94
N MET A 389 38.64 14.58 11.21
CA MET A 389 37.61 13.64 10.75
C MET A 389 37.16 12.75 11.91
N SER A 390 35.86 12.50 11.97
CA SER A 390 35.24 11.49 12.84
C SER A 390 34.72 10.36 11.97
N MET A 391 34.98 9.11 12.38
CA MET A 391 34.41 7.91 11.77
C MET A 391 33.65 7.10 12.80
N VAL A 392 32.52 6.51 12.42
CA VAL A 392 31.74 5.60 13.26
C VAL A 392 31.35 4.35 12.48
N VAL A 393 31.33 3.21 13.15
CA VAL A 393 30.72 1.98 12.61
C VAL A 393 29.29 1.91 13.08
N VAL A 394 28.35 1.74 12.17
CA VAL A 394 26.93 1.53 12.47
C VAL A 394 26.44 0.24 11.84
N ALA A 395 25.43 -0.38 12.45
CA ALA A 395 24.72 -1.47 11.81
C ALA A 395 23.98 -0.96 10.56
N ARG A 396 24.00 -1.73 9.47
CA ARG A 396 23.38 -1.37 8.18
C ARG A 396 21.85 -1.35 8.22
N GLN A 397 21.23 -1.93 9.25
CA GLN A 397 19.77 -2.12 9.47
C GLN A 397 18.86 -1.11 8.72
N GLY A 398 18.47 -1.42 7.48
CA GLY A 398 17.54 -0.60 6.69
C GLY A 398 18.08 0.77 6.24
N ILE A 399 19.35 1.10 6.47
CA ILE A 399 20.00 2.32 5.96
C ILE A 399 20.29 2.14 4.47
N THR A 400 19.62 2.94 3.65
CA THR A 400 19.67 2.95 2.19
C THR A 400 20.29 4.24 1.65
N GLY A 401 20.43 5.29 2.47
CA GLY A 401 21.04 6.55 2.08
C GLY A 401 21.56 7.35 3.28
N ILE A 402 22.30 8.42 3.00
CA ILE A 402 22.84 9.32 4.02
C ILE A 402 22.59 10.77 3.61
N GLN A 403 22.09 11.56 4.54
CA GLN A 403 21.89 13.00 4.38
C GLN A 403 23.25 13.72 4.44
N SER A 404 23.60 14.46 3.38
CA SER A 404 24.77 15.34 3.30
C SER A 404 24.34 16.71 2.76
N GLY A 405 24.18 17.69 3.64
CA GLY A 405 23.56 18.98 3.30
C GLY A 405 22.13 18.78 2.79
N ASP A 406 21.80 19.35 1.63
CA ASP A 406 20.48 19.19 0.97
C ASP A 406 20.39 17.94 0.07
N LYS A 407 21.41 17.09 0.06
CA LYS A 407 21.50 15.92 -0.83
C LYS A 407 21.47 14.62 -0.04
N ILE A 408 21.00 13.55 -0.69
CA ILE A 408 21.07 12.18 -0.16
C ILE A 408 22.08 11.39 -0.99
N ILE A 409 23.12 10.88 -0.33
CA ILE A 409 24.08 9.95 -0.93
C ILE A 409 23.50 8.55 -0.78
N GLN A 410 23.18 7.89 -1.89
CA GLN A 410 22.58 6.54 -1.89
C GLN A 410 23.64 5.48 -1.57
N ILE A 411 23.26 4.52 -0.73
CA ILE A 411 24.06 3.32 -0.44
C ILE A 411 23.53 2.20 -1.32
N ASN A 412 24.25 1.91 -2.41
CA ASN A 412 23.88 0.80 -3.27
C ASN A 412 24.08 -0.51 -2.52
N LYS A 413 23.17 -1.48 -2.69
CA LYS A 413 23.41 -2.84 -2.18
C LYS A 413 24.65 -3.40 -2.90
N SER A 414 25.75 -3.50 -2.18
CA SER A 414 26.85 -4.38 -2.55
C SER A 414 26.25 -5.79 -2.67
N GLY A 415 26.44 -6.42 -3.83
CA GLY A 415 25.74 -7.65 -4.26
C GLY A 415 25.90 -8.86 -3.34
#